data_AF-A0A7J7WE11-F1
#
_entry.id   AF-A0A7J7WE11-F1
#
_cell.length_a   1.000
_cell.length_b   1.000
_cell.length_c   1.000
_cell.angle_alpha   90.00
_cell.angle_beta   90.00
_cell.angle_gamma   90.00
#
_symmetry.space_group_name_H-M   'P 1'
#
loop_
_entity.id
_entity.type
_entity.pdbx_description
1 polymer ?
#
loop_
_entity_poly.entity_id
_entity_poly.type
_entity_poly.pdbx_seq_one_letter_code
_entity_poly.pdbx_strand_id
1 'polypeptide(L)'
;MATADSVSLFTGLGLSEHKARETLKNAALSAQLREAATQAQQTLGSAIDKATGTLLYGVASRLRDPRRLPFLVRYVANKKIHTEAQLSAALEYVRSHPLDPIDPVDFERECGVGIEVTPEQIEAAVEVAIQRHRPQLLEERYHFNMGLLMAPCAHVSRRGPGCAQVGGWQDDQARSGHAGGRSLS
;
A
#
# COMPACT_ATOMS: atom_id res chain seq x y z
N MET A 1 18.68 26.15 -13.88
CA MET A 1 18.05 25.36 -14.95
C MET A 1 17.49 24.01 -14.46
N ALA A 2 18.02 23.37 -13.41
CA ALA A 2 17.55 22.05 -12.93
C ALA A 2 16.11 21.98 -12.32
N THR A 3 15.49 23.10 -11.96
CA THR A 3 14.17 23.12 -11.30
C THR A 3 13.02 22.95 -12.29
N ALA A 4 13.13 23.52 -13.49
CA ALA A 4 12.09 23.44 -14.52
C ALA A 4 11.96 22.01 -15.09
N ASP A 5 13.09 21.34 -15.35
CA ASP A 5 13.12 19.93 -15.75
C ASP A 5 12.52 19.00 -14.69
N SER A 6 12.67 19.35 -13.41
CA SER A 6 12.12 18.53 -12.34
C SER A 6 10.60 18.66 -12.24
N VAL A 7 10.04 19.86 -12.47
CA VAL A 7 8.59 20.05 -12.52
C VAL A 7 7.99 19.26 -13.69
N SER A 8 8.57 19.36 -14.89
CA SER A 8 8.08 18.65 -16.08
C SER A 8 8.20 17.14 -15.95
N LEU A 9 9.27 16.63 -15.32
CA LEU A 9 9.38 15.21 -14.97
C LEU A 9 8.26 14.79 -14.00
N PHE A 10 8.01 15.56 -12.94
CA PHE A 10 7.00 15.22 -11.94
C PHE A 10 5.57 15.32 -12.48
N THR A 11 5.25 16.31 -13.33
CA THR A 11 3.95 16.38 -13.99
C THR A 11 3.80 15.26 -15.04
N GLY A 12 4.88 14.87 -15.72
CA GLY A 12 4.92 13.71 -16.61
C GLY A 12 4.63 12.38 -15.88
N LEU A 13 5.02 12.25 -14.62
CA LEU A 13 4.69 11.12 -13.74
C LEU A 13 3.22 11.14 -13.26
N GLY A 14 2.42 12.14 -13.64
CA GLY A 14 1.01 12.24 -13.27
C GLY A 14 0.72 13.03 -11.99
N LEU A 15 1.71 13.77 -11.44
CA LEU A 15 1.48 14.67 -10.32
C LEU A 15 0.85 15.99 -10.79
N SER A 16 -0.02 16.57 -9.97
CA SER A 16 -0.52 17.92 -10.22
C SER A 16 0.62 18.94 -10.08
N GLU A 17 0.55 20.05 -10.82
CA GLU A 17 1.58 21.09 -10.77
C GLU A 17 1.81 21.61 -9.34
N HIS A 18 0.72 21.71 -8.56
CA HIS A 18 0.78 22.08 -7.15
C HIS A 18 1.59 21.07 -6.31
N LYS A 19 1.32 19.76 -6.46
CA LYS A 19 2.08 18.71 -5.76
C LYS A 19 3.54 18.66 -6.20
N ALA A 20 3.82 18.89 -7.49
CA ALA A 20 5.18 18.94 -8.00
C ALA A 20 5.99 20.08 -7.36
N ARG A 21 5.39 21.28 -7.24
CA ARG A 21 6.00 22.43 -6.56
C ARG A 21 6.24 22.19 -5.08
N GLU A 22 5.28 21.58 -4.37
CA GLU A 22 5.43 21.19 -2.96
C GLU A 22 6.56 20.16 -2.78
N THR A 23 6.64 19.16 -3.67
CA THR A 23 7.67 18.12 -3.62
C THR A 23 9.06 18.70 -3.86
N LEU A 24 9.18 19.73 -4.69
CA LEU A 24 10.45 20.43 -4.94
C LEU A 24 10.95 21.23 -3.74
N LYS A 25 10.07 21.67 -2.83
CA LYS A 25 10.50 22.30 -1.58
C LYS A 25 11.26 21.31 -0.69
N ASN A 26 10.98 20.01 -0.83
CA ASN A 26 11.68 18.96 -0.11
C ASN A 26 12.80 18.36 -0.99
N ALA A 27 14.03 18.82 -0.76
CA ALA A 27 15.20 18.38 -1.53
C ALA A 27 15.47 16.87 -1.42
N ALA A 28 15.22 16.25 -0.26
CA ALA A 28 15.41 14.82 -0.07
C ALA A 28 14.38 13.99 -0.86
N LEU A 29 13.10 14.36 -0.73
CA LEU A 29 12.01 13.68 -1.43
C LEU A 29 12.12 13.84 -2.96
N SER A 30 12.45 15.04 -3.43
CA SER A 30 12.62 15.30 -4.86
C SER A 30 13.83 14.56 -5.45
N ALA A 31 14.91 14.39 -4.69
CA ALA A 31 16.05 13.57 -5.10
C ALA A 31 15.66 12.07 -5.19
N GLN A 32 14.99 11.53 -4.17
CA GLN A 32 14.52 10.13 -4.17
C GLN A 32 13.52 9.86 -5.29
N LEU A 33 12.57 10.77 -5.51
CA LEU A 33 11.59 10.63 -6.58
C LEU A 33 12.24 10.65 -7.97
N ARG A 34 13.25 11.51 -8.16
CA ARG A 34 14.02 11.56 -9.41
C ARG A 34 14.77 10.25 -9.65
N GLU A 35 15.45 9.74 -8.63
CA GLU A 35 16.16 8.46 -8.70
C GLU A 35 15.20 7.30 -9.01
N ALA A 36 14.06 7.25 -8.33
CA ALA A 36 13.02 6.25 -8.59
C ALA A 36 12.48 6.32 -10.02
N ALA A 37 12.23 7.53 -10.53
CA ALA A 37 11.77 7.73 -11.90
C ALA A 37 12.81 7.29 -12.93
N THR A 38 14.09 7.64 -12.74
CA THR A 38 15.17 7.21 -13.64
C THR A 38 15.30 5.69 -13.67
N GLN A 39 15.26 5.03 -12.52
CA GLN A 39 15.33 3.56 -12.45
C GLN A 39 14.10 2.88 -13.06
N ALA A 40 12.91 3.45 -12.86
CA ALA A 40 11.69 2.98 -13.50
C ALA A 40 11.78 3.09 -15.02
N GLN A 41 12.25 4.22 -15.55
CA GLN A 41 12.46 4.42 -16.99
C GLN A 41 13.49 3.43 -17.56
N GLN A 42 14.58 3.19 -16.85
CA GLN A 42 15.60 2.21 -17.26
C GLN A 42 15.02 0.78 -17.31
N THR A 43 14.13 0.44 -16.39
CA THR A 43 13.51 -0.90 -16.31
C THR A 43 12.43 -1.10 -17.37
N LEU A 44 11.58 -0.08 -17.59
CA LEU A 44 10.47 -0.14 -18.54
C LEU A 44 10.90 0.10 -20.00
N GLY A 45 12.01 0.82 -20.22
CA GLY A 45 12.45 1.26 -21.55
C GLY A 45 11.44 2.14 -22.31
N SER A 46 10.36 2.56 -21.65
CA SER A 46 9.14 3.14 -22.22
C SER A 46 8.63 4.29 -21.35
N ALA A 47 7.67 5.06 -21.86
CA ALA A 47 7.02 6.13 -21.09
C ALA A 47 6.33 5.58 -19.83
N ILE A 48 6.54 6.24 -18.69
CA ILE A 48 5.90 5.89 -17.42
C ILE A 48 4.43 6.29 -17.47
N ASP A 49 3.54 5.35 -17.18
CA ASP A 49 2.11 5.64 -17.07
C ASP A 49 1.80 6.48 -15.81
N LYS A 50 0.77 7.33 -15.87
CA LYS A 50 0.37 8.19 -14.75
C LYS A 50 0.02 7.40 -13.48
N ALA A 51 -0.56 6.20 -13.60
CA ALA A 51 -0.82 5.34 -12.46
C ALA A 51 0.49 4.86 -11.82
N THR A 52 1.46 4.48 -12.65
CA THR A 52 2.79 4.04 -12.18
C THR A 52 3.54 5.19 -11.49
N GLY A 53 3.49 6.40 -12.05
CA GLY A 53 4.12 7.57 -11.44
C GLY A 53 3.48 8.00 -10.12
N THR A 54 2.16 7.83 -9.97
CA THR A 54 1.48 8.03 -8.67
C THR A 54 1.97 7.04 -7.61
N LEU A 55 2.19 5.77 -7.99
CA LEU A 55 2.75 4.76 -7.07
C LEU A 55 4.21 5.06 -6.72
N LEU A 56 5.03 5.49 -7.69
CA LEU A 56 6.41 5.90 -7.45
C LEU A 56 6.50 7.07 -6.47
N TYR A 57 5.57 8.02 -6.55
CA TYR A 57 5.44 9.08 -5.56
C TYR A 57 5.08 8.55 -4.17
N GLY A 58 4.16 7.58 -4.10
CA GLY A 58 3.83 6.86 -2.86
C GLY A 58 5.04 6.17 -2.24
N VAL A 59 5.87 5.50 -3.05
CA VAL A 59 7.15 4.92 -2.60
C VAL A 59 8.08 6.00 -2.07
N ALA A 60 8.37 7.03 -2.87
CA ALA A 60 9.34 8.06 -2.51
C ALA A 60 8.95 8.83 -1.22
N SER A 61 7.66 9.10 -1.03
CA SER A 61 7.16 9.82 0.16
C SER A 61 7.16 9.03 1.46
N ARG A 62 7.07 7.69 1.37
CA ARG A 62 6.92 6.81 2.54
C ARG A 62 8.17 5.99 2.83
N LEU A 63 9.06 5.83 1.84
CA LEU A 63 10.27 5.02 1.97
C LEU A 63 11.37 5.78 2.73
N ARG A 64 11.81 5.19 3.84
CA ARG A 64 12.93 5.70 4.65
C ARG A 64 14.28 5.09 4.26
N ASP A 65 14.27 3.90 3.66
CA ASP A 65 15.47 3.14 3.28
C ASP A 65 15.77 3.26 1.77
N PRO A 66 16.74 4.08 1.35
CA PRO A 66 17.08 4.26 -0.06
C PRO A 66 17.66 3.00 -0.71
N ARG A 67 18.22 2.06 0.07
CA ARG A 67 18.81 0.81 -0.44
C ARG A 67 17.79 -0.12 -1.09
N ARG A 68 16.53 -0.07 -0.64
CA ARG A 68 15.42 -0.93 -1.11
C ARG A 68 14.57 -0.26 -2.19
N LEU A 69 14.81 1.03 -2.46
CA LEU A 69 14.16 1.79 -3.53
C LEU A 69 14.27 1.08 -4.90
N PRO A 70 15.45 0.63 -5.38
CA PRO A 70 15.55 -0.04 -6.68
C PRO A 70 14.77 -1.35 -6.76
N PHE A 71 14.68 -2.08 -5.65
CA PHE A 71 13.88 -3.30 -5.58
C PHE A 71 12.41 -2.97 -5.80
N LEU A 72 11.83 -2.08 -4.98
CA LEU A 72 10.42 -1.69 -5.08
C LEU A 72 10.07 -1.07 -6.43
N VAL A 73 10.94 -0.20 -6.94
CA VAL A 73 10.77 0.43 -8.26
C VAL A 73 10.68 -0.62 -9.37
N ARG A 74 11.50 -1.68 -9.30
CA ARG A 74 11.44 -2.78 -10.28
C ARG A 74 10.12 -3.55 -10.20
N TYR A 75 9.55 -3.77 -9.01
CA TYR A 75 8.24 -4.42 -8.88
C TYR A 75 7.09 -3.55 -9.41
N VAL A 76 7.14 -2.24 -9.15
CA VAL A 76 6.17 -1.27 -9.69
C VAL A 76 6.30 -1.15 -11.22
N ALA A 77 7.53 -1.11 -11.74
CA ALA A 77 7.81 -1.05 -13.17
C ALA A 77 7.33 -2.31 -13.91
N ASN A 78 7.51 -3.49 -13.32
CA ASN A 78 6.99 -4.75 -13.85
C ASN A 78 5.46 -4.91 -13.67
N LYS A 79 4.75 -3.88 -13.17
CA LYS A 79 3.31 -3.89 -12.86
C LYS A 79 2.87 -4.99 -11.89
N LYS A 80 3.81 -5.58 -11.14
CA LYS A 80 3.50 -6.53 -10.06
C LYS A 80 2.76 -5.85 -8.92
N ILE A 81 3.15 -4.61 -8.62
CA ILE A 81 2.48 -3.72 -7.67
C ILE A 81 1.77 -2.63 -8.47
N HIS A 82 0.43 -2.64 -8.46
CA HIS A 82 -0.38 -1.67 -9.18
C HIS A 82 -1.45 -1.00 -8.30
N THR A 83 -1.58 -1.41 -7.03
CA THR A 83 -2.53 -0.81 -6.08
C THR A 83 -1.82 -0.15 -4.89
N GLU A 84 -2.45 0.88 -4.31
CA GLU A 84 -1.92 1.55 -3.12
C GLU A 84 -1.83 0.60 -1.91
N ALA A 85 -2.73 -0.38 -1.84
CA ALA A 85 -2.74 -1.33 -0.74
C ALA A 85 -1.55 -2.30 -0.79
N GLN A 86 -1.22 -2.83 -1.97
CA GLN A 86 -0.01 -3.64 -2.19
C GLN A 86 1.25 -2.81 -1.89
N LEU A 87 1.27 -1.54 -2.31
CA LEU A 87 2.36 -0.63 -1.99
C LEU A 87 2.53 -0.42 -0.48
N SER A 88 1.42 -0.26 0.24
CA SER A 88 1.45 -0.10 1.70
C SER A 88 1.94 -1.36 2.39
N ALA A 89 1.49 -2.54 1.97
CA ALA A 89 1.98 -3.83 2.46
C ALA A 89 3.47 -4.02 2.19
N ALA A 90 3.94 -3.69 0.98
CA ALA A 90 5.36 -3.74 0.63
C ALA A 90 6.22 -2.83 1.50
N LEU A 91 5.76 -1.63 1.80
CA LEU A 91 6.45 -0.70 2.70
C LEU A 91 6.49 -1.21 4.15
N GLU A 92 5.40 -1.85 4.62
CA GLU A 92 5.40 -2.48 5.93
C GLU A 92 6.35 -3.67 6.01
N TYR A 93 6.40 -4.50 4.96
CA TYR A 93 7.31 -5.64 4.87
C TYR A 93 8.78 -5.19 4.91
N VAL A 94 9.13 -4.17 4.12
CA VAL A 94 10.48 -3.59 4.12
C VAL A 94 10.85 -3.02 5.50
N ARG A 95 9.88 -2.48 6.23
CA ARG A 95 10.10 -1.98 7.60
C ARG A 95 10.26 -3.09 8.63
N SER A 96 9.55 -4.21 8.48
CA SER A 96 9.59 -5.34 9.43
C SER A 96 10.77 -6.29 9.20
N HIS A 97 11.33 -6.33 7.99
CA HIS A 97 12.48 -7.16 7.64
C HIS A 97 13.72 -6.32 7.28
N PRO A 98 14.48 -5.83 8.28
CA PRO A 98 15.73 -5.08 8.06
C PRO A 98 16.93 -5.96 7.66
N LEU A 99 16.78 -7.29 7.65
CA LEU A 99 17.85 -8.24 7.32
C LEU A 99 17.92 -8.49 5.79
N ASP A 100 19.14 -8.50 5.25
CA ASP A 100 19.44 -8.93 3.88
C ASP A 100 19.82 -10.41 3.86
N PRO A 101 19.36 -11.22 2.88
CA PRO A 101 18.54 -10.87 1.71
C PRO A 101 17.02 -10.96 1.94
N ILE A 102 16.25 -10.12 1.23
CA ILE A 102 14.79 -10.28 1.13
C ILE A 102 14.49 -11.48 0.23
N ASP A 103 13.70 -12.43 0.75
CA ASP A 103 13.16 -13.50 -0.06
C ASP A 103 12.05 -12.96 -0.97
N PRO A 104 12.23 -13.00 -2.31
CA PRO A 104 11.26 -12.44 -3.24
C PRO A 104 9.92 -13.19 -3.20
N VAL A 105 9.90 -14.48 -2.82
CA VAL A 105 8.69 -15.29 -2.76
C VAL A 105 7.85 -14.92 -1.55
N ASP A 106 8.49 -14.76 -0.38
CA ASP A 106 7.81 -14.31 0.82
C ASP A 106 7.29 -12.87 0.67
N PHE A 107 8.10 -11.98 0.05
CA PHE A 107 7.67 -10.63 -0.30
C PHE A 107 6.46 -10.61 -1.23
N GLU A 108 6.47 -11.41 -2.31
CA GLU A 108 5.35 -11.49 -3.25
C GLU A 108 4.06 -11.99 -2.58
N ARG A 109 4.19 -12.95 -1.66
CA ARG A 109 3.08 -13.47 -0.87
C ARG A 109 2.49 -12.42 0.07
N GLU A 110 3.33 -11.76 0.86
CA GLU A 110 2.89 -10.74 1.83
C GLU A 110 2.34 -9.49 1.14
N CYS A 111 2.87 -9.15 -0.03
CA CYS A 111 2.37 -8.04 -0.85
C CYS A 111 1.13 -8.40 -1.67
N GLY A 112 0.73 -9.68 -1.72
CA GLY A 112 -0.39 -10.12 -2.55
C GLY A 112 -0.19 -9.89 -4.04
N VAL A 113 1.04 -10.06 -4.53
CA VAL A 113 1.36 -9.97 -5.96
C VAL A 113 0.74 -11.17 -6.68
N GLY A 114 -0.18 -10.92 -7.62
CA GLY A 114 -0.87 -11.98 -8.37
C GLY A 114 -2.12 -12.54 -7.68
N ILE A 115 -2.58 -11.93 -6.58
CA ILE A 115 -3.88 -12.24 -6.00
C ILE A 115 -4.95 -11.43 -6.73
N GLU A 116 -5.67 -12.05 -7.65
CA GLU A 116 -6.90 -11.49 -8.21
C GLU A 116 -8.06 -11.81 -7.27
N VAL A 117 -8.64 -10.77 -6.67
CA VAL A 117 -9.79 -10.91 -5.76
C VAL A 117 -11.03 -11.08 -6.62
N THR A 118 -11.64 -12.26 -6.59
CA THR A 118 -12.87 -12.52 -7.34
C THR A 118 -14.08 -11.90 -6.64
N PRO A 119 -15.13 -11.49 -7.36
CA PRO A 119 -16.33 -10.93 -6.74
C PRO A 119 -16.96 -11.92 -5.73
N GLU A 120 -16.91 -13.22 -6.00
CA GLU A 120 -17.38 -14.25 -5.08
C GLU A 120 -16.67 -14.22 -3.71
N GLN A 121 -15.38 -13.85 -3.69
CA GLN A 121 -14.62 -13.74 -2.44
C GLN A 121 -15.06 -12.51 -1.62
N ILE A 122 -15.43 -11.43 -2.30
CA ILE A 122 -15.97 -10.24 -1.64
C ILE A 122 -17.33 -10.58 -1.03
N GLU A 123 -18.20 -11.26 -1.77
CA GLU A 123 -19.50 -11.72 -1.28
C GLU A 123 -19.36 -12.61 -0.04
N ALA A 124 -18.46 -13.59 -0.07
CA ALA A 124 -18.20 -14.46 1.09
C ALA A 124 -17.71 -13.68 2.32
N ALA A 125 -16.81 -12.71 2.13
CA ALA A 125 -16.30 -11.87 3.22
C ALA A 125 -17.40 -10.99 3.83
N VAL A 126 -18.26 -10.41 2.99
CA VAL A 126 -19.42 -9.62 3.41
C VAL A 126 -20.39 -10.51 4.17
N GLU A 127 -20.70 -11.71 3.67
CA GLU A 127 -21.63 -12.64 4.34
C GLU A 127 -21.13 -13.00 5.74
N VAL A 128 -19.84 -13.33 5.89
CA VAL A 128 -19.23 -13.60 7.20
C VAL A 128 -19.33 -12.39 8.12
N ALA A 129 -19.06 -11.18 7.63
CA ALA A 129 -19.14 -9.95 8.41
C ALA A 129 -20.58 -9.67 8.89
N ILE A 130 -21.57 -9.90 8.01
CA ILE A 130 -23.00 -9.76 8.30
C ILE A 130 -23.44 -10.81 9.32
N GLN A 131 -23.09 -12.08 9.13
CA GLN A 131 -23.46 -13.13 10.10
C GLN A 131 -22.92 -12.83 11.50
N ARG A 132 -21.69 -12.31 11.57
CA ARG A 132 -21.03 -11.96 12.83
C ARG A 132 -21.70 -10.82 13.59
N HIS A 133 -22.22 -9.82 12.88
CA HIS A 133 -22.88 -8.65 13.47
C HIS A 133 -24.40 -8.70 13.35
N ARG A 134 -24.96 -9.84 12.89
CA ARG A 134 -26.39 -10.08 12.69
C ARG A 134 -27.27 -9.68 13.88
N PRO A 135 -26.95 -10.01 15.14
CA PRO A 135 -27.80 -9.58 16.26
C PRO A 135 -27.82 -8.06 16.44
N GLN A 136 -26.67 -7.39 16.31
CA GLN A 136 -26.56 -5.93 16.43
C GLN A 136 -27.22 -5.20 15.25
N LEU A 137 -27.11 -5.75 14.04
CA LEU A 137 -27.77 -5.23 12.83
C LEU A 137 -29.30 -5.28 12.93
N LEU A 138 -29.87 -6.31 13.58
CA LEU A 138 -31.31 -6.42 13.76
C LEU A 138 -31.85 -5.43 14.81
N GLU A 139 -31.03 -5.10 15.81
CA GLU A 139 -31.40 -4.23 16.93
C GLU A 139 -31.23 -2.74 16.57
N GLU A 140 -30.07 -2.37 16.02
CA GLU A 140 -29.75 -0.97 15.69
C GLU A 140 -30.15 -0.57 14.27
N ARG A 141 -30.45 -1.54 13.39
CA ARG A 141 -30.82 -1.32 11.98
C ARG A 141 -29.83 -0.38 11.28
N TYR A 142 -30.29 0.83 10.92
CA TYR A 142 -29.50 1.84 10.20
C TYR A 142 -28.60 2.70 11.12
N HIS A 143 -28.74 2.58 12.44
CA HIS A 143 -27.81 3.21 13.40
C HIS A 143 -26.52 2.40 13.57
N PHE A 144 -26.50 1.15 13.11
CA PHE A 144 -25.32 0.31 13.16
C PHE A 144 -24.19 0.91 12.29
N ASN A 145 -22.97 0.88 12.81
CA ASN A 145 -21.82 1.40 12.10
C ASN A 145 -21.42 0.47 10.94
N MET A 146 -21.90 0.79 9.74
CA MET A 146 -21.59 0.07 8.50
C MET A 146 -20.08 0.01 8.18
N GLY A 147 -19.25 0.87 8.79
CA GLY A 147 -17.80 0.81 8.69
C GLY A 147 -17.21 -0.52 9.22
N LEU A 148 -17.89 -1.17 10.17
CA LEU A 148 -17.50 -2.48 10.71
C LEU A 148 -17.69 -3.62 9.71
N LEU A 149 -18.62 -3.49 8.76
CA LEU A 149 -18.83 -4.46 7.67
C LEU A 149 -17.83 -4.28 6.53
N MET A 150 -17.36 -3.05 6.32
CA MET A 150 -16.42 -2.71 5.25
C MET A 150 -14.97 -3.09 5.59
N ALA A 151 -14.58 -3.07 6.86
CA ALA A 151 -13.21 -3.36 7.28
C ALA A 151 -12.73 -4.79 6.92
N PRO A 152 -13.52 -5.86 7.12
CA PRO A 152 -13.16 -7.21 6.69
C PRO A 152 -13.02 -7.32 5.17
N CYS A 153 -13.94 -6.71 4.42
CA CYS A 153 -13.95 -6.72 2.96
C CYS A 153 -12.71 -6.02 2.40
N ALA A 154 -12.34 -4.89 2.98
CA ALA A 154 -11.14 -4.15 2.61
C ALA A 154 -9.86 -4.96 2.83
N HIS A 155 -9.85 -5.95 3.73
CA HIS A 155 -8.66 -6.77 3.97
C HIS A 155 -8.58 -8.03 3.15
N VAL A 156 -9.71 -8.69 2.93
CA VAL A 156 -9.77 -9.79 1.95
C VAL A 156 -9.32 -9.28 0.58
N SER A 157 -9.71 -8.05 0.22
CA SER A 157 -9.21 -7.39 -0.98
C SER A 157 -7.69 -7.14 -1.00
N ARG A 158 -7.03 -7.07 0.17
CA ARG A 158 -5.59 -6.80 0.28
C ARG A 158 -4.71 -8.04 0.29
N ARG A 159 -5.17 -9.14 0.91
CA ARG A 159 -4.32 -10.31 1.20
C ARG A 159 -4.85 -11.63 0.64
N GLY A 160 -5.97 -11.60 -0.09
CA GLY A 160 -6.59 -12.80 -0.66
C GLY A 160 -7.21 -13.73 0.39
N PRO A 161 -7.64 -14.94 -0.03
CA PRO A 161 -8.54 -15.80 0.74
C PRO A 161 -7.93 -16.36 2.04
N GLY A 162 -6.60 -16.44 2.14
CA GLY A 162 -5.91 -17.05 3.30
C GLY A 162 -6.11 -16.30 4.63
N CYS A 163 -6.40 -14.99 4.59
CA CYS A 163 -6.62 -14.19 5.80
C CYS A 163 -8.07 -14.24 6.33
N ALA A 164 -9.01 -14.80 5.58
CA ALA A 164 -10.41 -14.93 6.00
C ALA A 164 -10.63 -16.10 6.98
N GLN A 165 -9.64 -16.97 7.19
CA GLN A 165 -9.74 -18.10 8.11
C GLN A 165 -9.66 -17.60 9.57
N VAL A 166 -10.84 -17.28 10.12
CA VAL A 166 -11.26 -17.35 11.53
C VAL A 166 -10.13 -17.28 12.58
N GLY A 167 -9.62 -16.08 12.86
CA GLY A 167 -8.74 -15.84 14.03
C GLY A 167 -7.80 -14.64 13.91
N GLY A 168 -7.09 -14.51 12.78
CA GLY A 168 -5.98 -13.55 12.67
C GLY A 168 -6.35 -12.07 12.71
N TRP A 169 -7.60 -11.72 12.35
CA TRP A 169 -8.08 -10.33 12.36
C TRP A 169 -8.14 -9.69 13.76
N GLN A 170 -8.46 -10.50 14.78
CA GLN A 170 -8.51 -9.99 16.16
C GLN A 170 -7.10 -9.80 16.72
N ASP A 171 -6.16 -10.70 16.41
CA ASP A 171 -4.76 -10.59 16.85
C ASP A 171 -4.05 -9.37 16.25
N ASP A 172 -4.36 -9.01 15.01
CA ASP A 172 -3.78 -7.82 14.34
C ASP A 172 -4.34 -6.49 14.91
N GLN A 173 -5.63 -6.46 15.26
CA GLN A 173 -6.22 -5.33 16.01
C GLN A 173 -5.73 -5.26 17.47
N ALA A 174 -5.56 -6.40 18.14
CA ALA A 174 -5.02 -6.45 19.50
C ALA A 174 -3.55 -6.01 19.55
N ARG A 175 -2.74 -6.34 18.53
CA ARG A 175 -1.34 -5.89 18.41
C ARG A 175 -1.23 -4.40 18.08
N SER A 176 -2.11 -3.85 17.24
CA SER A 176 -2.11 -2.41 16.93
C SER A 176 -2.71 -1.54 18.04
N GLY A 177 -3.51 -2.11 18.96
CA GLY A 177 -4.04 -1.43 20.14
C GLY A 177 -3.14 -1.40 21.38
N HIS A 178 -2.01 -2.13 21.41
CA HIS A 178 -1.17 -2.27 22.61
C HIS A 178 -0.01 -1.25 22.74
N ALA A 179 -0.01 -0.16 21.96
CA ALA A 179 0.98 0.93 22.10
C ALA A 179 0.46 2.14 22.93
N GLY A 180 -0.60 1.95 23.73
CA GLY A 180 -1.28 3.01 24.47
C GLY A 180 -1.57 2.71 25.94
N GLY A 181 -0.80 1.84 26.60
CA GLY A 181 -0.94 1.56 28.02
C GLY A 181 0.23 2.14 28.83
N ARG A 182 0.25 3.45 29.08
CA ARG A 182 1.12 4.03 30.10
C ARG A 182 0.52 3.74 31.47
N SER A 183 1.27 2.93 32.22
CA SER A 183 1.15 2.62 33.64
C SER A 183 0.77 3.85 34.49
N LEU A 184 -0.38 3.77 35.14
CA LEU A 184 -0.64 4.50 36.37
C LEU A 184 -0.01 3.70 37.52
N SER A 185 0.94 4.31 38.20
CA SER A 185 1.38 3.96 39.55
C SER A 185 1.55 5.26 40.33
#